data_AF-A0A172UIF2-F1
#
_entry.id   AF-A0A172UIF2-F1
#
_cell.length_a   1.000
_cell.length_b   1.000
_cell.length_c   1.000
_cell.angle_alpha   90.00
_cell.angle_beta   90.00
_cell.angle_gamma   90.00
#
_symmetry.space_group_name_H-M   'P 1'
#
loop_
_entity.id
_entity.type
_entity.pdbx_description
1 polymer ?
#
loop_
_entity_poly.entity_id
_entity_poly.type
_entity_poly.pdbx_seq_one_letter_code
_entity_poly.pdbx_strand_id
1 'polypeptide(L)'
;MTGESALNEDPLVLKIDEGEQIASVESRLMKRFTEVPAERVTATVAAAHKHFITSTVRDYVALLVERRARAELQAGLHGRG
;
A
#
# COMPACT_ATOMS: atom_id res chain seq x y z
N MET A 1 -8.62 -39.82 25.41
CA MET A 1 -8.94 -38.69 26.31
C MET A 1 -7.66 -37.90 26.45
N THR A 2 -7.47 -36.67 25.99
CA THR A 2 -8.22 -35.60 25.29
C THR A 2 -7.06 -34.79 24.66
N GLY A 3 -7.07 -34.38 23.39
CA GLY A 3 -8.04 -33.47 22.79
C GLY A 3 -7.70 -32.03 23.18
N GLU A 4 -7.56 -31.16 22.17
CA GLU A 4 -7.46 -29.67 22.19
C GLU A 4 -6.02 -29.11 22.16
N SER A 5 -5.45 -28.62 21.03
CA SER A 5 -5.89 -27.55 20.11
C SER A 5 -6.06 -26.23 20.88
N ALA A 6 -5.45 -25.08 20.59
CA ALA A 6 -4.73 -24.49 19.45
C ALA A 6 -3.89 -23.32 20.05
N LEU A 7 -2.96 -22.61 19.41
CA LEU A 7 -3.06 -21.70 18.26
C LEU A 7 -1.58 -21.34 17.94
N ASN A 8 -1.00 -21.82 16.84
CA ASN A 8 -0.86 -21.06 15.60
C ASN A 8 -0.25 -19.66 15.76
N GLU A 9 1.04 -19.59 16.10
CA GLU A 9 1.86 -18.40 15.88
C GLU A 9 2.66 -18.67 14.59
N ASP A 10 2.04 -18.45 13.42
CA ASP A 10 2.80 -18.39 12.17
C ASP A 10 3.85 -17.27 12.30
N PRO A 11 5.16 -17.56 12.39
CA PRO A 11 6.17 -16.53 12.66
C PRO A 11 6.49 -15.68 11.41
N LEU A 12 5.67 -15.76 10.35
CA LEU A 12 5.97 -15.21 9.03
C LEU A 12 5.18 -13.96 8.64
N VAL A 13 4.24 -13.49 9.46
CA VAL A 13 3.81 -12.09 9.34
C VAL A 13 4.74 -11.26 10.21
N LEU A 14 5.98 -11.09 9.73
CA LEU A 14 6.77 -9.93 10.12
C LEU A 14 5.82 -8.74 9.98
N LYS A 15 5.50 -8.07 11.08
CA LYS A 15 4.80 -6.79 11.05
C LYS A 15 5.74 -5.82 10.33
N ILE A 16 5.71 -5.85 9.00
CA ILE A 16 6.40 -4.90 8.15
C ILE A 16 5.89 -3.54 8.60
N ASP A 17 6.81 -2.67 9.01
CA ASP A 17 6.44 -1.34 9.48
C ASP A 17 5.59 -0.65 8.39
N GLU A 18 4.63 0.19 8.80
CA GLU A 18 3.77 0.92 7.86
C GLU A 18 4.62 1.64 6.80
N GLY A 19 5.76 2.23 7.18
CA GLY A 19 6.68 2.87 6.25
C GLY A 19 7.27 1.91 5.21
N GLU A 20 7.64 0.69 5.62
CA GLU A 20 8.19 -0.32 4.71
C GLU A 20 7.10 -0.91 3.80
N GLN A 21 5.86 -1.06 4.30
CA GLN A 21 4.73 -1.43 3.45
C GLN A 21 4.44 -0.36 2.39
N ILE A 22 4.50 0.92 2.76
CA ILE A 22 4.29 2.04 1.83
C ILE A 22 5.43 2.13 0.80
N ALA A 23 6.69 1.94 1.21
CA ALA A 23 7.82 1.89 0.27
C ALA A 23 7.71 0.71 -0.73
N SER A 24 7.18 -0.42 -0.27
CA SER A 24 6.90 -1.58 -1.13
C SER A 24 5.78 -1.28 -2.14
N VAL A 25 4.71 -0.59 -1.70
CA VAL A 25 3.63 -0.09 -2.58
C VAL A 25 4.20 0.85 -3.64
N GLU A 26 5.02 1.82 -3.25
CA GLU A 26 5.65 2.76 -4.17
C GLU A 26 6.48 2.05 -5.23
N SER A 27 7.33 1.10 -4.82
CA SER A 27 8.14 0.28 -5.73
C SER A 27 7.28 -0.52 -6.72
N ARG A 28 6.15 -1.08 -6.28
CA ARG A 28 5.20 -1.78 -7.16
C ARG A 28 4.55 -0.84 -8.16
N LEU A 29 4.14 0.35 -7.71
CA LEU A 29 3.51 1.35 -8.58
C LEU A 29 4.50 1.90 -9.61
N MET A 30 5.74 2.17 -9.24
CA MET A 30 6.79 2.59 -10.19
C MET A 30 7.04 1.54 -11.27
N LYS A 31 7.10 0.26 -10.90
CA LYS A 31 7.23 -0.84 -11.87
C LYS A 31 6.01 -1.00 -12.77
N ARG A 32 4.81 -0.65 -12.27
CA ARG A 32 3.56 -0.77 -13.00
C ARG A 32 3.28 0.41 -13.93
N PHE A 33 3.69 1.61 -13.53
CA PHE A 33 3.46 2.87 -14.23
C PHE A 33 4.79 3.44 -14.72
N THR A 34 5.48 2.70 -15.58
CA THR A 34 6.80 3.10 -16.12
C THR A 34 6.75 4.38 -16.96
N GLU A 35 5.58 4.72 -17.49
CA GLU A 35 5.31 5.95 -18.24
C GLU A 35 5.09 7.18 -17.33
N VAL A 36 4.98 6.98 -16.02
CA VAL A 36 4.81 8.04 -15.04
C VAL A 36 6.15 8.32 -14.36
N PRO A 37 6.59 9.59 -14.24
CA PRO A 37 7.80 9.94 -13.50
C PRO A 37 7.73 9.44 -12.05
N ALA A 38 8.85 8.89 -11.57
CA ALA A 38 8.99 8.38 -10.20
C ALA A 38 8.51 9.40 -9.16
N GLU A 39 8.91 10.66 -9.28
CA GLU A 39 8.49 11.76 -8.39
C GLU A 39 6.96 11.90 -8.31
N ARG A 40 6.25 11.70 -9.42
CA ARG A 40 4.79 11.79 -9.45
C ARG A 40 4.16 10.59 -8.76
N VAL A 41 4.75 9.40 -8.92
CA VAL A 41 4.32 8.20 -8.18
C VAL A 41 4.52 8.41 -6.68
N THR A 42 5.70 8.84 -6.25
CA THR A 42 6.03 9.16 -4.84
C THR A 42 5.05 10.18 -4.26
N ALA A 43 4.82 11.30 -4.96
CA ALA A 43 3.90 12.34 -4.52
C ALA A 43 2.46 11.83 -4.39
N THR A 44 2.01 10.99 -5.32
CA THR A 44 0.67 10.40 -5.30
C THR A 44 0.51 9.42 -4.14
N VAL A 45 1.51 8.57 -3.89
CA VAL A 45 1.51 7.63 -2.75
C VAL A 45 1.52 8.40 -1.43
N ALA A 46 2.35 9.43 -1.30
CA ALA A 46 2.40 10.26 -0.09
C ALA A 46 1.09 11.02 0.14
N ALA A 47 0.46 11.55 -0.91
CA ALA A 47 -0.85 12.18 -0.81
C ALA A 47 -1.93 11.17 -0.38
N ALA A 48 -1.94 9.98 -0.98
CA ALA A 48 -2.84 8.90 -0.60
C ALA A 48 -2.64 8.46 0.85
N HIS A 49 -1.39 8.35 1.32
CA HIS A 49 -1.06 8.00 2.70
C HIS A 49 -1.55 9.03 3.71
N LYS A 50 -1.46 10.33 3.39
CA LYS A 50 -1.99 11.41 4.23
C LYS A 50 -3.47 11.28 4.54
N HIS A 51 -4.27 10.72 3.62
CA HIS A 51 -5.70 10.50 3.86
C HIS A 51 -6.00 9.47 4.95
N PHE A 52 -5.03 8.62 5.31
CA PHE A 52 -5.18 7.59 6.31
C PHE A 52 -4.42 7.88 7.62
N ILE A 53 -3.81 9.07 7.76
CA ILE A 53 -3.10 9.48 8.99
C ILE A 53 -4.03 9.51 10.22
N THR A 54 -5.34 9.64 10.04
CA THR A 54 -6.32 9.60 11.13
C THR A 54 -7.00 8.23 11.30
N SER A 55 -6.67 7.23 10.47
CA SER A 55 -7.30 5.92 10.52
C SER A 55 -6.85 5.13 11.75
N THR A 56 -7.80 4.49 12.42
CA THR A 56 -7.57 3.66 13.61
C THR A 56 -7.00 2.29 13.27
N VAL A 57 -7.32 1.76 12.08
CA VAL A 57 -6.83 0.45 11.63
C VAL A 57 -5.70 0.66 10.62
N ARG A 58 -4.47 0.30 11.00
CA ARG A 58 -3.25 0.52 10.21
C ARG A 58 -2.87 -0.65 9.32
N ASP A 59 -3.35 -1.85 9.61
CA ASP A 59 -3.03 -3.07 8.87
C ASP A 59 -3.49 -3.03 7.40
N TYR A 60 -4.49 -2.19 7.08
CA TYR A 60 -5.00 -2.04 5.72
C TYR A 60 -4.56 -0.75 5.04
N VAL A 61 -3.79 0.12 5.70
CA VAL A 61 -3.43 1.43 5.15
C VAL A 61 -2.63 1.28 3.86
N ALA A 62 -1.64 0.40 3.82
CA ALA A 62 -0.84 0.16 2.61
C ALA A 62 -1.70 -0.26 1.40
N LEU A 63 -2.67 -1.16 1.63
CA LEU A 63 -3.58 -1.62 0.57
C LEU A 63 -4.49 -0.49 0.06
N LEU A 64 -5.02 0.32 0.97
CA LEU A 64 -5.88 1.44 0.63
C LEU A 64 -5.10 2.56 -0.09
N VAL A 65 -3.88 2.83 0.34
CA VAL A 65 -2.94 3.75 -0.31
C VAL A 65 -2.64 3.28 -1.72
N GLU A 66 -2.28 2.01 -1.90
CA GLU A 66 -2.01 1.44 -3.23
C GLU A 66 -3.22 1.59 -4.16
N ARG A 67 -4.41 1.23 -3.67
CA ARG A 67 -5.66 1.32 -4.44
C ARG A 67 -5.94 2.76 -4.87
N ARG A 68 -5.79 3.71 -3.95
CA ARG A 68 -6.02 5.13 -4.23
C ARG A 68 -4.99 5.68 -5.21
N ALA A 69 -3.71 5.45 -4.95
CA ALA A 69 -2.65 5.92 -5.82
C ALA A 69 -2.78 5.36 -7.24
N ARG A 70 -3.14 4.08 -7.38
CA ARG A 70 -3.43 3.46 -8.68
C ARG A 70 -4.57 4.15 -9.42
N ALA A 71 -5.67 4.49 -8.74
CA ALA A 71 -6.80 5.18 -9.35
C ALA A 71 -6.42 6.58 -9.83
N GLU A 72 -5.66 7.34 -9.03
CA GLU A 72 -5.19 8.69 -9.38
C GLU A 72 -4.20 8.65 -10.56
N LEU A 73 -3.25 7.70 -10.55
CA LEU A 73 -2.30 7.51 -11.65
C LEU A 73 -3.00 7.12 -12.95
N GLN A 74 -3.99 6.21 -12.90
CA GLN A 74 -4.78 5.83 -14.07
C GLN A 74 -5.62 7.00 -14.60
N ALA A 75 -6.27 7.76 -13.72
CA ALA A 75 -7.02 8.95 -14.13
C ALA A 75 -6.10 9.99 -14.80
N GLY A 76 -4.89 10.18 -14.27
CA GLY A 76 -3.88 11.07 -14.85
C GLY A 76 -3.30 10.61 -16.20
N LEU A 77 -3.43 9.32 -16.54
CA LEU A 77 -3.09 8.79 -17.86
C LEU A 77 -4.25 8.93 -18.85
N HIS A 78 -5.49 8.64 -18.43
CA HIS A 78 -6.67 8.76 -19.29
C HIS A 78 -7.05 10.21 -19.61
N GLY A 79 -6.77 11.16 -18.72
CA GLY A 79 -7.00 12.59 -18.96
C GLY A 79 -5.97 13.26 -19.87
N ARG A 80 -5.05 12.50 -20.49
CA ARG A 80 -4.00 13.01 -21.38
C ARG A 80 -4.26 12.65 -22.86
N GLY A 81 -5.53 12.39 -23.22
CA GLY A 81 -6.00 12.19 -24.59
C GLY A 81 -6.73 13.40 -25.14
#